data_AF-A0A7X7BEB5-F1
#
_entry.id   AF-A0A7X7BEB5-F1
#
_cell.length_a   1.000
_cell.length_b   1.000
_cell.length_c   1.000
_cell.angle_alpha   90.00
_cell.angle_beta   90.00
_cell.angle_gamma   90.00
#
_symmetry.space_group_name_H-M   'P 1'
#
loop_
_entity.id
_entity.type
_entity.pdbx_description
1 polymer ?
#
loop_
_entity_poly.entity_id
_entity_poly.type
_entity_poly.pdbx_seq_one_letter_code
_entity_poly.pdbx_strand_id
1 'polypeptide(L)'
;MKIYNIKLLFILLLGIIITLPVKGQKTDSLAHYLEVAAKNNPGLNADFLTYKAALEKVPQTGAWSNPQLDMGFFLKPMDIVGGRQIADFTLMQMFPWFGTKKAAHTEATHMTKMAYEQFRETRDNLFLEVYTQWYILSTQVEQLNNNRENLQLLKQLEELALRKVSSSF
;
A
#
# COMPACT_ATOMS: atom_id res chain seq x y z
N MET A 1 26.49 -37.77 -23.67
CA MET A 1 25.12 -37.25 -23.85
C MET A 1 25.20 -36.04 -24.77
N LYS A 2 24.64 -36.13 -25.98
CA LYS A 2 25.03 -35.33 -27.16
C LYS A 2 24.70 -33.84 -27.00
N ILE A 3 25.56 -32.95 -27.51
CA ILE A 3 25.39 -31.48 -27.61
C ILE A 3 24.01 -31.06 -28.16
N TYR A 4 23.41 -31.91 -28.99
CA TYR A 4 22.04 -31.75 -29.47
C TYR A 4 20.99 -31.67 -28.35
N ASN A 5 21.15 -32.41 -27.25
CA ASN A 5 20.20 -32.41 -26.14
C ASN A 5 20.25 -31.09 -25.34
N ILE A 6 21.45 -30.47 -25.23
CA ILE A 6 21.63 -29.16 -24.59
C ILE A 6 21.00 -28.05 -25.45
N LYS A 7 21.20 -28.08 -26.78
CA LYS A 7 20.55 -27.13 -27.69
C LYS A 7 19.03 -27.27 -27.67
N LEU A 8 18.52 -28.50 -27.61
CA LEU A 8 17.08 -28.77 -27.55
C LEU A 8 16.47 -28.26 -26.24
N LEU A 9 17.19 -28.39 -25.12
CA LEU A 9 16.79 -27.82 -23.83
C LEU A 9 16.78 -26.28 -23.85
N PHE A 10 17.76 -25.67 -24.53
CA PHE A 10 17.81 -24.21 -24.71
C PHE A 10 16.63 -23.68 -25.55
N ILE A 11 16.26 -24.40 -26.62
CA ILE A 11 15.11 -24.07 -27.47
C ILE A 11 13.79 -24.22 -26.70
N LEU A 12 13.69 -25.25 -25.85
CA LEU A 12 12.52 -25.48 -24.99
C LEU A 12 12.38 -24.38 -23.93
N LEU A 13 13.50 -23.94 -23.35
CA LEU A 13 13.54 -22.83 -22.39
C LEU A 13 13.17 -21.48 -23.04
N LEU A 14 13.61 -21.25 -24.28
CA LEU A 14 13.24 -20.06 -25.05
C LEU A 14 11.74 -20.05 -25.42
N GLY A 15 11.16 -21.22 -25.72
CA GLY A 15 9.73 -21.36 -26.00
C GLY A 15 8.83 -21.05 -24.80
N ILE A 16 9.27 -21.38 -23.58
CA ILE A 16 8.53 -21.09 -22.34
C ILE A 16 8.49 -19.58 -22.06
N ILE A 17 9.57 -18.85 -22.37
CA ILE A 17 9.65 -17.39 -22.18
C ILE A 17 8.67 -16.66 -23.11
N ILE A 18 8.41 -17.18 -24.32
CA ILE A 18 7.49 -16.57 -25.30
C ILE A 18 6.01 -16.72 -24.88
N THR A 19 5.68 -17.72 -24.07
CA THR A 19 4.31 -17.96 -23.59
C THR A 19 3.94 -17.19 -22.32
N LEU A 20 4.89 -16.47 -21.70
CA LEU A 20 4.57 -15.62 -20.57
C LEU A 20 3.64 -14.50 -21.05
N PRO A 21 2.46 -14.32 -20.42
CA PRO A 21 1.58 -13.22 -20.78
C PRO A 21 2.34 -11.92 -20.51
N VAL A 22 2.77 -11.25 -21.59
CA VAL A 22 3.20 -9.87 -21.54
C VAL A 22 2.03 -9.13 -20.92
N LYS A 23 2.19 -8.62 -19.70
CA LYS A 23 1.21 -7.73 -19.09
C LYS A 23 1.13 -6.51 -20.02
N GLY A 24 0.16 -6.54 -20.93
CA GLY A 24 -0.12 -5.43 -21.83
C GLY A 24 -0.29 -4.18 -20.99
N GLN A 25 0.32 -3.08 -21.43
CA GLN A 25 0.09 -1.76 -20.83
C GLN A 25 -1.42 -1.56 -20.75
N LYS A 26 -1.96 -1.48 -19.54
CA LYS A 26 -3.36 -1.10 -19.33
C LYS A 26 -3.54 0.25 -20.01
N THR A 27 -4.68 0.43 -20.67
CA THR A 27 -5.04 1.68 -21.34
C THR A 27 -4.79 2.88 -20.42
N ASP A 28 -4.06 3.84 -20.96
CA ASP A 28 -3.72 5.10 -20.29
C ASP A 28 -5.01 5.80 -19.86
N SER A 29 -5.23 5.88 -18.54
CA SER A 29 -6.46 6.43 -17.97
C SER A 29 -6.23 6.90 -16.55
N LEU A 30 -6.95 7.96 -16.17
CA LEU A 30 -6.94 8.49 -14.81
C LEU A 30 -7.24 7.41 -13.75
N ALA A 31 -8.21 6.53 -14.03
CA ALA A 31 -8.54 5.42 -13.15
C ALA A 31 -7.37 4.44 -12.96
N HIS A 32 -6.58 4.20 -14.01
CA HIS A 32 -5.39 3.36 -13.92
C HIS A 32 -4.32 4.00 -13.01
N TYR A 33 -4.04 5.29 -13.15
CA TYR A 33 -3.07 5.96 -12.28
C TYR A 33 -3.52 6.05 -10.83
N LEU A 34 -4.82 6.25 -10.57
CA LEU A 34 -5.35 6.21 -9.22
C LEU A 34 -5.15 4.82 -8.58
N GLU A 35 -5.38 3.74 -9.33
CA GLU A 35 -5.14 2.37 -8.86
C GLU A 35 -3.65 2.13 -8.56
N VAL A 36 -2.76 2.57 -9.46
CA VAL A 36 -1.31 2.41 -9.32
C VAL A 36 -0.78 3.25 -8.16
N ALA A 37 -1.22 4.49 -8.01
CA ALA A 37 -0.83 5.39 -6.93
C ALA A 37 -1.29 4.82 -5.57
N ALA A 38 -2.54 4.37 -5.46
CA ALA A 38 -3.07 3.78 -4.24
C ALA A 38 -2.28 2.53 -3.80
N LYS A 39 -1.87 1.67 -4.74
CA LYS A 39 -1.16 0.42 -4.41
C LYS A 39 0.30 0.64 -4.04
N ASN A 40 0.96 1.60 -4.69
CA ASN A 40 2.41 1.75 -4.60
C ASN A 40 2.88 2.90 -3.69
N ASN A 41 1.97 3.70 -3.14
CA ASN A 41 2.36 4.81 -2.27
C ASN A 41 2.83 4.30 -0.88
N PRO A 42 4.10 4.54 -0.48
CA PRO A 42 4.62 4.06 0.80
C PRO A 42 4.01 4.78 2.01
N GLY A 43 3.66 6.06 1.88
CA GLY A 43 3.02 6.84 2.95
C GLY A 43 1.62 6.30 3.27
N LEU A 44 0.82 6.06 2.23
CA LEU A 44 -0.51 5.47 2.39
C LEU A 44 -0.44 4.06 3.01
N ASN A 45 0.54 3.25 2.59
CA ASN A 45 0.77 1.92 3.15
C ASN A 45 1.20 1.98 4.63
N ALA A 46 2.04 2.96 5.01
CA ALA A 46 2.46 3.14 6.40
C ALA A 46 1.27 3.51 7.31
N ASP A 47 0.40 4.42 6.87
CA ASP A 47 -0.80 4.80 7.63
C ASP A 47 -1.79 3.64 7.73
N PHE A 48 -1.95 2.85 6.66
CA PHE A 48 -2.78 1.66 6.68
C PHE A 48 -2.28 0.61 7.69
N LEU A 49 -0.97 0.37 7.73
CA LEU A 49 -0.37 -0.54 8.71
C LEU A 49 -0.53 -0.02 10.14
N THR A 50 -0.43 1.29 10.34
CA THR A 50 -0.66 1.95 11.64
C THR A 50 -2.11 1.78 12.10
N TYR A 51 -3.07 2.00 11.21
CA TYR A 51 -4.48 1.74 11.47
C TYR A 51 -4.73 0.27 11.83
N LYS A 52 -4.15 -0.67 11.07
CA LYS A 52 -4.28 -2.11 11.33
C LYS A 52 -3.69 -2.48 12.71
N ALA A 53 -2.53 -1.95 13.06
CA ALA A 53 -1.92 -2.17 14.37
C ALA A 53 -2.79 -1.62 15.51
N ALA A 54 -3.40 -0.44 15.32
CA ALA A 54 -4.34 0.13 16.28
C ALA A 54 -5.60 -0.74 16.43
N LEU A 55 -6.14 -1.23 15.33
CA LEU A 55 -7.32 -2.11 15.31
C LEU A 55 -7.08 -3.41 16.09
N GLU A 56 -5.92 -4.05 15.90
CA GLU A 56 -5.54 -5.26 16.64
C GLU A 56 -5.32 -5.01 18.14
N LYS A 57 -5.01 -3.77 18.53
CA LYS A 57 -4.81 -3.39 19.94
C LYS A 57 -6.14 -3.26 20.70
N VAL A 58 -7.25 -2.95 20.02
CA VAL A 58 -8.59 -2.78 20.64
C VAL A 58 -9.07 -4.01 21.43
N PRO A 59 -9.04 -5.24 20.88
CA PRO A 59 -9.41 -6.42 21.66
C PRO A 59 -8.40 -6.75 22.76
N GLN A 60 -7.11 -6.44 22.54
CA GLN A 60 -6.05 -6.70 23.52
C GLN A 60 -6.20 -5.85 24.80
N THR A 61 -6.68 -4.60 24.70
CA THR A 61 -6.93 -3.76 25.89
C THR A 61 -8.18 -4.19 26.68
N GLY A 62 -9.11 -4.90 26.03
CA GLY A 62 -10.27 -5.52 26.69
C GLY A 62 -9.98 -6.88 27.31
N ALA A 63 -8.92 -7.57 26.85
CA ALA A 63 -8.55 -8.91 27.29
C ALA A 63 -8.06 -8.95 28.74
N TRP A 64 -8.17 -10.11 29.38
CA TRP A 64 -7.65 -10.30 30.74
C TRP A 64 -6.12 -10.41 30.67
N SER A 65 -5.44 -10.02 31.75
CA SER A 65 -3.99 -10.22 31.82
C SER A 65 -3.72 -11.72 31.69
N ASN A 66 -2.76 -12.10 30.84
CA ASN A 66 -2.42 -13.49 30.64
C ASN A 66 -1.93 -14.09 31.97
N PRO A 67 -2.40 -15.29 32.35
CA PRO A 67 -1.89 -15.95 33.53
C PRO A 67 -0.43 -16.35 33.31
N GLN A 68 0.42 -16.03 34.27
CA GLN A 68 1.81 -16.45 34.34
C GLN A 68 1.86 -17.81 35.02
N LEU A 69 2.26 -18.84 34.26
CA LEU A 69 2.54 -20.17 34.79
C LEU A 69 4.06 -20.29 34.96
N ASP A 70 4.51 -20.52 36.19
CA ASP A 70 5.89 -20.85 36.51
C ASP A 70 5.98 -22.32 36.94
N MET A 71 6.97 -23.02 36.41
CA MET A 71 7.20 -24.46 36.61
C MET A 71 8.66 -24.68 36.98
N GLY A 72 8.91 -25.06 38.23
CA GLY A 72 10.24 -25.36 38.74
C GLY A 72 10.42 -26.86 39.01
N PHE A 73 11.55 -27.43 38.61
CA PHE A 73 11.93 -28.80 38.98
C PHE A 73 13.20 -28.78 39.83
N PHE A 74 13.15 -29.39 41.01
CA PHE A 74 14.25 -29.38 41.96
C PHE A 74 15.06 -30.68 41.85
N LEU A 75 16.30 -30.59 41.35
CA LEU A 75 17.25 -31.72 41.25
C LEU A 75 17.60 -32.32 42.62
N LYS A 76 17.60 -31.48 43.67
CA LYS A 76 17.71 -31.91 45.07
C LYS A 76 16.39 -31.54 45.76
N PRO A 77 15.62 -32.52 46.26
CA PRO A 77 14.36 -32.24 46.92
C PRO A 77 14.57 -31.30 48.10
N MET A 78 13.73 -30.27 48.20
CA MET A 78 13.72 -29.39 49.36
C MET A 78 12.83 -30.02 50.44
N ASP A 79 13.33 -30.08 51.67
CA ASP A 79 12.56 -30.58 52.80
C ASP A 79 11.59 -29.50 53.28
N ILE A 80 10.30 -29.82 53.23
CA ILE A 80 9.21 -29.01 53.79
C ILE A 80 8.62 -29.75 54.99
N VAL A 81 7.97 -29.01 55.90
CA VAL A 81 7.44 -29.53 57.18
C VAL A 81 6.49 -30.73 56.99
N GLY A 82 5.95 -30.96 55.78
CA GLY A 82 5.09 -32.09 55.43
C GLY A 82 5.63 -33.08 54.38
N GLY A 83 6.89 -33.00 53.92
CA GLY A 83 7.44 -33.91 52.90
C GLY A 83 8.60 -33.36 52.08
N ARG A 84 8.90 -33.97 50.92
CA ARG A 84 9.91 -33.50 49.96
C ARG A 84 9.26 -32.86 48.75
N GLN A 85 9.66 -31.65 48.38
CA GLN A 85 9.19 -30.97 47.16
C GLN A 85 10.13 -31.29 45.99
N ILE A 86 9.59 -31.90 44.93
CA ILE A 86 10.35 -32.33 43.74
C ILE A 86 10.06 -31.40 42.54
N ALA A 87 8.85 -30.84 42.48
CA ALA A 87 8.45 -29.86 41.47
C ALA A 87 7.49 -28.83 42.09
N ASP A 88 7.45 -27.63 41.52
CA ASP A 88 6.52 -26.55 41.86
C ASP A 88 5.81 -26.03 40.61
N PHE A 89 4.52 -25.72 40.77
CA PHE A 89 3.66 -25.19 39.72
C PHE A 89 2.90 -24.00 40.30
N THR A 90 3.28 -22.78 39.92
CA THR A 90 2.65 -21.56 40.41
C THR A 90 1.94 -20.85 39.26
N LEU A 91 0.65 -20.55 39.43
CA LEU A 91 -0.15 -19.78 38.47
C LEU A 91 -0.53 -18.42 39.07
N MET A 92 -0.06 -17.33 38.49
CA MET A 92 -0.35 -15.96 38.90
C MET A 92 -1.13 -15.20 37.82
N GLN A 93 -2.16 -14.45 38.18
CA GLN A 93 -2.80 -13.50 37.26
C GLN A 93 -3.16 -12.20 37.97
N MET A 94 -2.95 -11.08 37.28
CA MET A 94 -3.32 -9.76 37.80
C MET A 94 -4.78 -9.44 37.44
N PHE A 95 -5.57 -9.08 38.44
CA PHE A 95 -6.94 -8.61 38.25
C PHE A 95 -6.98 -7.07 38.24
N PRO A 96 -7.43 -6.44 37.13
CA PRO A 96 -7.57 -4.99 37.08
C PRO A 96 -8.80 -4.54 37.89
N TRP A 97 -8.73 -3.33 38.45
CA TRP A 97 -9.86 -2.68 39.13
C TRP A 97 -11.04 -2.44 38.18
N PHE A 98 -12.26 -2.48 38.72
CA PHE A 98 -13.49 -2.23 37.97
C PHE A 98 -13.41 -0.92 37.15
N GLY A 99 -13.95 -0.94 35.92
CA GLY A 99 -14.01 0.24 35.05
C GLY A 99 -12.75 0.56 34.25
N THR A 100 -11.55 0.22 34.74
CA THR A 100 -10.27 0.51 34.05
C THR A 100 -10.20 -0.10 32.65
N LYS A 101 -10.64 -1.36 32.50
CA LYS A 101 -10.67 -2.06 31.20
C LYS A 101 -11.60 -1.38 30.19
N LYS A 102 -12.77 -0.94 30.67
CA LYS A 102 -13.76 -0.26 29.81
C LYS A 102 -13.20 1.08 29.33
N ALA A 103 -12.54 1.84 30.21
CA ALA A 103 -11.88 3.08 29.84
C ALA A 103 -10.75 2.85 28.81
N ALA A 104 -9.85 1.88 29.07
CA ALA A 104 -8.75 1.55 28.17
C ALA A 104 -9.23 1.03 26.79
N HIS A 105 -10.33 0.26 26.77
CA HIS A 105 -10.94 -0.19 25.52
C HIS A 105 -11.57 0.96 24.72
N THR A 106 -12.31 1.85 25.38
CA THR A 106 -12.87 3.05 24.75
C THR A 106 -11.78 3.95 24.20
N GLU A 107 -10.71 4.20 24.95
CA GLU A 107 -9.55 4.95 24.50
C GLU A 107 -8.92 4.31 23.25
N ALA A 108 -8.61 3.01 23.29
CA ALA A 108 -8.07 2.29 22.14
C ALA A 108 -8.98 2.35 20.91
N THR A 109 -10.30 2.34 21.12
CA THR A 109 -11.30 2.48 20.05
C THR A 109 -11.24 3.87 19.42
N HIS A 110 -11.15 4.93 20.24
CA HIS A 110 -10.98 6.30 19.73
C HIS A 110 -9.65 6.50 19.02
N MET A 111 -8.55 5.96 19.56
CA MET A 111 -7.23 5.97 18.91
C MET A 111 -7.27 5.29 17.53
N THR A 112 -7.95 4.14 17.43
CA THR A 112 -8.14 3.43 16.15
C THR A 112 -8.94 4.25 15.16
N LYS A 113 -10.00 4.94 15.62
CA LYS A 113 -10.77 5.85 14.77
C LYS A 113 -9.90 7.00 14.26
N MET A 114 -9.08 7.61 15.11
CA MET A 114 -8.15 8.67 14.67
C MET A 114 -7.15 8.16 13.63
N ALA A 115 -6.55 6.99 13.84
CA ALA A 115 -5.64 6.38 12.86
C ALA A 115 -6.32 6.09 11.52
N TYR A 116 -7.60 5.68 11.53
CA TYR A 116 -8.39 5.49 10.31
C TYR A 116 -8.64 6.80 9.57
N GLU A 117 -8.99 7.86 10.30
CA GLU A 117 -9.21 9.19 9.71
C GLU A 117 -7.92 9.74 9.10
N GLN A 118 -6.77 9.54 9.75
CA GLN A 118 -5.46 9.93 9.21
C GLN A 118 -5.12 9.16 7.92
N PHE A 119 -5.34 7.84 7.88
CA PHE A 119 -5.21 7.05 6.66
C PHE A 119 -6.11 7.58 5.53
N ARG A 120 -7.34 7.98 5.86
CA ARG A 120 -8.28 8.52 4.89
C ARG A 120 -7.83 9.88 4.34
N GLU A 121 -7.31 10.75 5.20
CA GLU A 121 -6.75 12.04 4.81
C GLU A 121 -5.56 11.87 3.85
N THR A 122 -4.61 11.00 4.18
CA THR A 122 -3.46 10.71 3.30
C THR A 122 -3.90 10.17 1.94
N ARG A 123 -4.91 9.29 1.91
CA ARG A 123 -5.49 8.77 0.66
C ARG A 123 -6.10 9.89 -0.17
N ASP A 124 -6.91 10.74 0.46
CA ASP A 124 -7.65 11.79 -0.24
C ASP A 124 -6.68 12.85 -0.79
N ASN A 125 -5.63 13.19 -0.04
CA ASN A 125 -4.53 14.05 -0.51
C ASN A 125 -3.79 13.44 -1.71
N LEU A 126 -3.45 12.14 -1.65
CA LEU A 126 -2.82 11.44 -2.77
C LEU A 126 -3.70 11.47 -4.03
N PHE A 127 -5.01 11.25 -3.88
CA PHE A 127 -5.93 11.27 -5.00
C PHE A 127 -6.04 12.67 -5.60
N LEU A 128 -6.14 13.71 -4.75
CA LEU A 128 -6.13 15.08 -5.19
C LEU A 128 -4.87 15.42 -5.99
N GLU A 129 -3.70 14.99 -5.52
CA GLU A 129 -2.44 15.19 -6.23
C GLU A 129 -2.48 14.55 -7.63
N VAL A 130 -2.92 13.29 -7.73
CA VAL A 130 -3.06 12.61 -9.04
C VAL A 130 -4.05 13.34 -9.96
N TYR A 131 -5.20 13.78 -9.44
CA TYR A 131 -6.17 14.54 -10.23
C TYR A 131 -5.60 15.86 -10.74
N THR A 132 -4.88 16.60 -9.90
CA THR A 132 -4.28 17.89 -10.29
C THR A 132 -3.23 17.70 -11.38
N GLN A 133 -2.35 16.71 -11.24
CA GLN A 133 -1.33 16.41 -12.26
C GLN A 133 -1.96 15.95 -13.58
N TRP A 134 -2.99 15.11 -13.51
CA TRP A 134 -3.73 14.68 -14.70
C TRP A 134 -4.39 15.84 -15.44
N TYR A 135 -4.99 16.78 -14.70
CA TYR A 135 -5.61 17.96 -15.27
C TYR A 135 -4.57 18.88 -15.93
N ILE A 136 -3.42 19.10 -15.28
CA ILE A 136 -2.30 19.86 -15.86
C ILE A 136 -1.83 19.20 -17.17
N LEU A 137 -1.65 17.89 -17.18
CA LEU A 137 -1.24 17.17 -18.39
C LEU A 137 -2.29 17.28 -19.51
N SER A 138 -3.57 17.09 -19.18
CA SER A 138 -4.67 17.18 -20.15
C SER A 138 -4.75 18.58 -20.77
N THR A 139 -4.64 19.63 -19.94
CA THR A 139 -4.65 21.01 -20.43
C THR A 139 -3.46 21.35 -21.33
N GLN A 140 -2.27 20.82 -21.03
CA GLN A 140 -1.09 20.99 -21.89
C GLN A 140 -1.26 20.32 -23.25
N VAL A 141 -1.84 19.11 -23.28
CA VAL A 141 -2.13 18.39 -24.52
C VAL A 141 -3.09 19.19 -25.40
N GLU A 142 -4.17 19.74 -24.82
CA GLU A 142 -5.11 20.59 -25.55
C GLU A 142 -4.46 21.87 -26.06
N GLN A 143 -3.60 22.52 -25.26
CA GLN A 143 -2.84 23.69 -25.70
C GLN A 143 -1.93 23.37 -26.89
N LEU A 144 -1.26 22.21 -26.88
CA LEU A 144 -0.43 21.78 -28.00
C LEU A 144 -1.25 21.53 -29.27
N ASN A 145 -2.45 20.96 -29.15
CA ASN A 145 -3.35 20.77 -30.27
C ASN A 145 -3.83 22.11 -30.85
N ASN A 146 -4.34 23.02 -30.00
CA ASN A 146 -4.75 24.36 -30.40
C ASN A 146 -3.61 25.14 -31.08
N ASN A 147 -2.38 25.04 -30.55
CA ASN A 147 -1.21 25.69 -31.15
C ASN A 147 -0.85 25.10 -32.52
N ARG A 148 -1.00 23.78 -32.71
CA ARG A 148 -0.76 23.13 -34.00
C ARG A 148 -1.78 23.57 -35.04
N GLU A 149 -3.05 23.70 -34.66
CA GLU A 149 -4.12 24.23 -35.53
C GLU A 149 -3.87 25.71 -35.88
N ASN A 150 -3.52 26.52 -34.89
CA ASN A 150 -3.16 27.92 -35.11
C ASN A 150 -1.97 28.07 -36.08
N LEU A 151 -0.94 27.24 -35.93
CA LEU A 151 0.20 27.22 -36.85
C LEU A 151 -0.24 26.89 -38.29
N GLN A 152 -1.19 25.97 -38.45
CA GLN A 152 -1.73 25.62 -39.76
C GLN A 152 -2.51 26.79 -40.38
N LEU A 153 -3.33 27.49 -39.60
CA LEU A 153 -4.04 28.70 -40.06
C LEU A 153 -3.08 29.81 -40.47
N LEU A 154 -2.01 30.04 -39.68
CA LEU A 154 -1.00 31.04 -40.01
C LEU A 154 -0.28 30.75 -41.32
N LYS A 155 0.06 29.47 -41.59
CA LYS A 155 0.64 29.06 -42.86
C LYS A 155 -0.30 29.31 -44.05
N GLN A 156 -1.60 29.04 -43.88
CA GLN A 156 -2.59 29.33 -44.92
C GLN A 156 -2.70 30.83 -45.20
N LEU A 157 -2.70 31.67 -44.16
CA LEU A 157 -2.71 33.12 -44.31
C LEU A 157 -1.45 33.64 -45.01
N GLU A 158 -0.29 33.08 -44.68
CA GLU A 158 0.98 33.39 -45.35
C GLU A 158 0.90 33.08 -46.85
N GLU A 159 0.42 31.88 -47.22
CA GLU A 159 0.24 31.52 -48.63
C GLU A 159 -0.73 32.46 -49.36
N LEU A 160 -1.85 32.82 -48.74
CA LEU A 160 -2.83 33.74 -49.33
C LEU A 160 -2.27 35.14 -49.51
N ALA A 161 -1.51 35.65 -48.54
CA ALA A 161 -0.84 36.95 -48.62
C ALA A 161 0.21 36.97 -49.74
N LEU A 162 1.05 35.92 -49.83
CA LEU A 162 2.03 35.77 -50.89
C LEU A 162 1.36 35.73 -52.28
N ARG A 163 0.27 34.96 -52.42
CA ARG A 163 -0.51 34.92 -53.67
C ARG A 163 -1.03 36.31 -54.04
N LYS A 164 -1.62 37.05 -53.11
CA LYS A 164 -2.15 38.40 -53.35
C LYS A 164 -1.08 39.39 -53.78
N VAL A 165 0.11 39.34 -53.18
CA VAL A 165 1.24 40.19 -53.59
C VAL A 165 1.71 39.81 -55.00
N SER A 166 1.81 38.51 -55.29
CA SER A 166 2.25 38.03 -56.61
C SER A 166 1.23 38.25 -57.74
N SER A 167 -0.06 38.34 -57.42
CA SER A 167 -1.14 38.58 -58.39
C SER A 167 -1.42 40.07 -58.64
N SER A 168 -0.68 40.99 -58.03
CA SER A 168 -0.82 42.43 -58.27
C SER A 168 -0.07 42.83 -59.54
N PHE A 169 -0.60 42.41 -60.69
CA PHE A 169 -0.40 42.96 -62.03
C PHE A 169 -1.70 42.83 -62.83
#